data_AF-H1YE15-F1
#
_entry.id   AF-H1YE15-F1
#
_cell.length_a   1.000
_cell.length_b   1.000
_cell.length_c   1.000
_cell.angle_alpha   90.00
_cell.angle_beta   90.00
_cell.angle_gamma   90.00
#
_symmetry.space_group_name_H-M   'P 1'
#
loop_
_entity.id
_entity.type
_entity.pdbx_description
1 polymer ?
#
loop_
_entity_poly.entity_id
_entity_poly.type
_entity_poly.pdbx_seq_one_letter_code
_entity_poly.pdbx_strand_id
1 'polypeptide(L)'
;MSHLIFTLDFHEIVRGKLKKGQQCTINYDPLRLATSKEGFVHGSPDFEFTAYVLFKPTGQQTVKLSSDTGIVPDAVPQRNGQGAMLTGNFEIPENAEEIITWISMKDNHGEYFYDSDFGKNFHFRLETEDIKAIEPSVTNHETSGLANFSVKVTTSATVDQVMIRYRVSNGSSPLTEIPVGLVSIPRQDGLTDWSTPDIDVPYGAVTIFDLIYFVDGERYIVENNGNYFITEAV
;
A
#
# COMPACT_ATOMS: atom_id res chain seq x y z
N MET A 1 -12.17 -11.27 -6.39
CA MET A 1 -11.03 -11.75 -5.59
C MET A 1 -10.22 -10.53 -5.17
N SER A 2 -9.63 -10.55 -3.97
CA SER A 2 -8.80 -9.45 -3.46
C SER A 2 -7.33 -9.87 -3.41
N HIS A 3 -6.42 -8.90 -3.51
CA HIS A 3 -4.98 -9.14 -3.48
C HIS A 3 -4.28 -8.16 -2.54
N LEU A 4 -3.30 -8.68 -1.78
CA LEU A 4 -2.26 -7.91 -1.11
C LEU A 4 -0.99 -8.05 -1.94
N ILE A 5 -0.44 -6.95 -2.44
CA ILE A 5 0.69 -6.94 -3.37
C ILE A 5 1.85 -6.19 -2.74
N PHE A 6 3.01 -6.84 -2.64
CA PHE A 6 4.24 -6.30 -2.05
C PHE A 6 5.29 -6.16 -3.13
N THR A 7 5.57 -4.94 -3.56
CA THR A 7 6.43 -4.66 -4.71
C THR A 7 7.89 -4.49 -4.31
N LEU A 8 8.80 -4.64 -5.28
CA LEU A 8 10.25 -4.46 -5.10
C LEU A 8 10.63 -3.09 -4.52
N ASP A 9 9.90 -2.04 -4.88
CA ASP A 9 10.12 -0.69 -4.37
C ASP A 9 9.43 -0.42 -3.02
N PHE A 10 9.10 -1.49 -2.29
CA PHE A 10 8.53 -1.49 -0.95
C PHE A 10 7.12 -0.89 -0.83
N HIS A 11 6.36 -0.80 -1.93
CA HIS A 11 4.93 -0.47 -1.84
C HIS A 11 4.11 -1.67 -1.37
N GLU A 12 2.97 -1.34 -0.76
CA GLU A 12 1.96 -2.23 -0.23
C GLU A 12 0.64 -1.87 -0.90
N ILE A 13 0.17 -2.71 -1.81
CA ILE A 13 -0.94 -2.40 -2.70
C ILE A 13 -2.10 -3.34 -2.39
N VAL A 14 -3.29 -2.79 -2.18
CA VAL A 14 -4.53 -3.56 -2.02
C VAL A 14 -5.36 -3.46 -3.30
N ARG A 15 -5.48 -4.58 -4.02
CA ARG A 15 -6.31 -4.66 -5.23
C ARG A 15 -7.61 -5.40 -4.94
N GLY A 16 -8.73 -4.74 -5.20
CA GLY A 16 -10.06 -5.25 -4.88
C GLY A 16 -10.41 -5.09 -3.39
N LYS A 17 -11.67 -5.29 -3.04
CA LYS A 17 -12.14 -5.12 -1.66
C LYS A 17 -11.79 -6.34 -0.81
N LEU A 18 -11.06 -6.13 0.28
CA LEU A 18 -10.88 -7.13 1.34
C LEU A 18 -12.23 -7.37 2.02
N LYS A 19 -12.73 -8.60 1.95
CA LYS A 19 -14.05 -8.99 2.46
C LYS A 19 -13.93 -10.18 3.38
N LYS A 20 -14.68 -10.13 4.48
CA LYS A 20 -14.87 -11.24 5.42
C LYS A 20 -15.44 -12.46 4.68
N GLY A 21 -14.99 -13.65 5.06
CA GLY A 21 -15.41 -14.92 4.45
C GLY A 21 -14.88 -15.16 3.03
N GLN A 22 -14.01 -14.31 2.50
CA GLN A 22 -13.50 -14.43 1.13
C GLN A 22 -12.02 -14.81 1.08
N GLN A 23 -11.63 -15.43 -0.02
CA GLN A 23 -10.22 -15.69 -0.31
C GLN A 23 -9.51 -14.41 -0.73
N CYS A 24 -8.29 -14.25 -0.23
CA CYS A 24 -7.34 -13.21 -0.60
C CYS A 24 -6.03 -13.85 -1.07
N THR A 25 -5.35 -13.20 -2.02
CA THR A 25 -4.04 -13.63 -2.53
C THR A 25 -2.96 -12.66 -2.10
N ILE A 26 -1.87 -13.18 -1.55
CA ILE A 26 -0.61 -12.46 -1.40
C ILE A 26 0.17 -12.60 -2.69
N ASN A 27 0.61 -11.48 -3.25
CA ASN A 27 1.61 -11.43 -4.32
C ASN A 27 2.83 -10.72 -3.76
N TYR A 28 3.98 -11.37 -3.76
CA TYR A 28 5.17 -10.88 -3.10
C TYR A 28 6.35 -10.88 -4.07
N ASP A 29 7.01 -9.75 -4.24
CA ASP A 29 8.25 -9.67 -5.00
C ASP A 29 9.40 -10.20 -4.13
N PRO A 30 9.99 -11.37 -4.46
CA PRO A 30 11.02 -11.98 -3.62
C PRO A 30 12.29 -11.14 -3.51
N LEU A 31 12.53 -10.22 -4.46
CA LEU A 31 13.70 -9.36 -4.48
C LEU A 31 13.71 -8.33 -3.35
N ARG A 32 12.58 -8.08 -2.66
CA ARG A 32 12.55 -7.28 -1.41
C ARG A 32 13.49 -7.82 -0.33
N LEU A 33 13.66 -9.15 -0.26
CA LEU A 33 14.62 -9.81 0.64
C LEU A 33 15.84 -10.35 -0.10
N ALA A 34 15.66 -10.84 -1.32
CA ALA A 34 16.70 -11.55 -2.05
C ALA A 34 17.70 -10.66 -2.80
N THR A 35 17.46 -9.34 -2.93
CA THR A 35 18.40 -8.41 -3.61
C THR A 35 19.83 -8.41 -3.06
N SER A 36 20.03 -8.89 -1.84
CA SER A 36 21.34 -9.01 -1.19
C SER A 36 21.97 -10.41 -1.30
N LYS A 37 21.30 -11.38 -1.95
CA LYS A 37 21.66 -12.80 -1.87
C LYS A 37 22.26 -13.31 -3.17
N GLU A 38 23.53 -13.70 -3.08
CA GLU A 38 24.23 -14.39 -4.15
C GLU A 38 23.52 -15.71 -4.47
N GLY A 39 23.28 -15.97 -5.76
CA GLY A 39 22.67 -17.22 -6.22
C GLY A 39 21.16 -17.33 -6.03
N PHE A 40 20.45 -16.26 -5.65
CA PHE A 40 18.99 -16.28 -5.69
C PHE A 40 18.47 -16.57 -7.11
N VAL A 41 17.57 -17.55 -7.21
CA VAL A 41 16.88 -17.89 -8.45
C VAL A 41 15.38 -17.89 -8.17
N HIS A 42 14.62 -17.12 -8.94
CA HIS A 42 13.17 -17.00 -8.74
C HIS A 42 12.49 -18.37 -8.86
N GLY A 43 11.62 -18.69 -7.91
CA GLY A 43 10.86 -19.95 -7.87
C GLY A 43 11.69 -21.19 -7.49
N SER A 44 13.00 -21.04 -7.20
CA SER A 44 13.83 -22.15 -6.74
C SER A 44 13.36 -22.68 -5.37
N PRO A 45 13.27 -24.00 -5.17
CA PRO A 45 12.94 -24.59 -3.87
C PRO A 45 14.04 -24.36 -2.81
N ASP A 46 15.24 -23.96 -3.21
CA ASP A 46 16.34 -23.65 -2.30
C ASP A 46 16.06 -22.38 -1.47
N PHE A 47 15.06 -21.59 -1.87
CA PHE A 47 14.60 -20.40 -1.16
C PHE A 47 13.12 -20.56 -0.81
N GLU A 48 12.83 -20.80 0.46
CA GLU A 48 11.45 -21.01 0.93
C GLU A 48 10.86 -19.70 1.46
N PHE A 49 9.80 -19.23 0.80
CA PHE A 49 9.06 -18.06 1.24
C PHE A 49 7.78 -18.45 1.95
N THR A 50 7.53 -17.81 3.08
CA THR A 50 6.34 -18.04 3.92
C THR A 50 5.78 -16.70 4.37
N ALA A 51 4.50 -16.46 4.11
CA ALA A 51 3.75 -15.38 4.73
C ALA A 51 3.03 -15.89 5.98
N TYR A 52 3.13 -15.14 7.07
CA TYR A 52 2.38 -15.38 8.30
C TYR A 52 1.29 -14.34 8.39
N VAL A 53 0.05 -14.79 8.48
CA VAL A 53 -1.14 -13.94 8.44
C VAL A 53 -1.87 -14.09 9.77
N LEU A 54 -1.91 -13.02 10.55
CA LEU A 54 -2.65 -12.90 11.79
C LEU A 54 -3.93 -12.10 11.52
N PHE A 55 -5.05 -12.52 12.10
CA PHE A 55 -6.32 -11.82 12.00
C PHE A 55 -6.72 -11.29 13.37
N LYS A 56 -7.11 -10.02 13.45
CA LYS A 56 -7.78 -9.50 14.65
C LYS A 56 -9.30 -9.70 14.54
N PRO A 57 -10.00 -10.04 15.65
CA PRO A 57 -9.45 -10.23 16.99
C PRO A 57 -8.78 -11.60 17.20
N THR A 58 -9.05 -12.60 16.34
CA THR A 58 -8.52 -13.96 16.49
C THR A 58 -8.28 -14.64 15.14
N GLY A 59 -7.29 -15.52 15.10
CA GLY A 59 -7.02 -16.41 13.97
C GLY A 59 -5.64 -16.17 13.38
N GLN A 60 -5.02 -17.23 12.86
CA GLN A 60 -3.75 -17.12 12.15
C GLN A 60 -3.66 -18.19 11.06
N GLN A 61 -2.92 -17.89 10.01
CA GLN A 61 -2.61 -18.81 8.91
C GLN A 61 -1.15 -18.66 8.51
N THR A 62 -0.54 -19.78 8.11
CA THR A 62 0.79 -19.81 7.53
C THR A 62 0.66 -20.18 6.06
N VAL A 63 1.13 -19.31 5.18
CA VAL A 63 0.91 -19.41 3.73
C VAL A 63 2.26 -19.58 3.06
N LYS A 64 2.48 -20.74 2.42
CA LYS A 64 3.66 -20.92 1.57
C LYS A 64 3.48 -20.08 0.30
N LEU A 65 4.51 -19.32 -0.06
CA LEU A 65 4.54 -18.55 -1.30
C LEU A 65 5.34 -19.32 -2.36
N SER A 66 4.81 -19.40 -3.58
CA SER A 66 5.44 -20.11 -4.69
C SER A 66 5.30 -19.37 -6.01
N SER A 67 6.18 -19.67 -6.96
CA SER A 67 6.03 -19.17 -8.33
C SER A 67 5.08 -20.07 -9.12
N ASP A 68 3.99 -19.51 -9.65
CA ASP A 68 3.08 -20.22 -10.54
C ASP A 68 3.71 -20.51 -11.91
N THR A 69 4.76 -19.77 -12.29
CA THR A 69 5.50 -19.95 -13.55
C THR A 69 6.72 -20.88 -13.39
N GLY A 70 6.99 -21.36 -12.18
CA GLY A 70 8.14 -22.20 -11.87
C GLY A 70 9.45 -21.43 -11.73
N ILE A 71 10.56 -22.10 -12.04
CA ILE A 71 11.91 -21.55 -11.89
C ILE A 71 12.23 -20.61 -13.05
N VAL A 72 12.56 -19.35 -12.75
CA VAL A 72 12.93 -18.32 -13.75
C VAL A 72 14.35 -17.81 -13.43
N PRO A 73 15.38 -18.21 -14.20
CA PRO A 73 16.77 -17.79 -13.97
C PRO A 73 16.98 -16.28 -14.07
N ASP A 74 16.33 -15.65 -15.05
CA ASP A 74 16.49 -14.23 -15.37
C ASP A 74 15.20 -13.44 -15.11
N ALA A 75 14.67 -13.55 -13.88
CA ALA A 75 13.49 -12.78 -13.50
C ALA A 75 13.80 -11.28 -13.59
N VAL A 76 13.26 -10.61 -14.62
CA VAL A 76 13.47 -9.17 -14.82
C VAL A 76 12.75 -8.43 -13.69
N PRO A 77 13.48 -7.65 -12.85
CA PRO A 77 12.86 -6.88 -11.79
C PRO A 77 11.90 -5.85 -12.39
N GLN A 78 10.64 -5.86 -11.96
CA GLN A 78 9.68 -4.81 -12.32
C GLN A 78 9.19 -4.12 -11.06
N ARG A 79 9.56 -2.84 -10.93
CA ARG A 79 9.32 -2.06 -9.70
C ARG A 79 7.84 -1.95 -9.33
N ASN A 80 6.95 -1.96 -10.30
CA ASN A 80 5.51 -1.75 -10.10
C ASN A 80 4.72 -3.02 -9.71
N GLY A 81 5.40 -4.13 -9.36
CA GLY A 81 4.71 -5.37 -8.99
C GLY A 81 4.03 -6.09 -10.16
N GLN A 82 4.49 -5.86 -11.39
CA GLN A 82 4.09 -6.65 -12.57
C GLN A 82 5.13 -7.72 -12.96
N GLY A 83 6.18 -7.86 -12.14
CA GLY A 83 7.27 -8.81 -12.37
C GLY A 83 6.94 -10.23 -11.93
N ALA A 84 7.98 -11.07 -11.83
CA ALA A 84 7.86 -12.43 -11.34
C ALA A 84 7.61 -12.42 -9.82
N MET A 85 6.34 -12.51 -9.41
CA MET A 85 5.91 -12.53 -8.02
C MET A 85 5.68 -13.96 -7.52
N LEU A 86 5.90 -14.18 -6.23
CA LEU A 86 5.45 -15.37 -5.54
C LEU A 86 4.02 -15.17 -5.06
N THR A 87 3.19 -16.20 -5.21
CA THR A 87 1.77 -16.16 -4.88
C THR A 87 1.44 -17.12 -3.73
N GLY A 88 0.46 -16.74 -2.92
CA GLY A 88 -0.09 -17.60 -1.88
C GLY A 88 -1.50 -17.15 -1.54
N ASN A 89 -2.40 -18.11 -1.27
CA ASN A 89 -3.80 -17.82 -0.98
C ASN A 89 -4.12 -18.11 0.49
N PHE A 90 -4.98 -17.28 1.07
CA PHE A 90 -5.52 -17.48 2.41
C PHE A 90 -6.98 -17.08 2.46
N GLU A 91 -7.73 -17.65 3.41
CA GLU A 91 -9.13 -17.29 3.63
C GLU A 91 -9.24 -16.25 4.73
N ILE A 92 -10.03 -15.20 4.50
CA ILE A 92 -10.30 -14.20 5.51
C ILE A 92 -11.45 -14.70 6.40
N PRO A 93 -11.25 -14.89 7.72
CA PRO A 93 -12.32 -15.30 8.62
C PRO A 93 -13.51 -14.32 8.61
N GLU A 94 -14.72 -14.84 8.83
CA GLU A 94 -15.96 -14.04 8.89
C GLU A 94 -15.96 -13.00 10.02
N ASN A 95 -15.19 -13.24 11.08
CA ASN A 95 -15.05 -12.35 12.23
C ASN A 95 -13.81 -11.46 12.18
N ALA A 96 -13.02 -11.51 11.09
CA ALA A 96 -11.83 -10.68 10.99
C ALA A 96 -12.19 -9.20 10.81
N GLU A 97 -11.43 -8.32 11.45
CA GLU A 97 -11.53 -6.87 11.34
C GLU A 97 -10.26 -6.26 10.75
N GLU A 98 -9.13 -6.93 10.97
CA GLU A 98 -7.82 -6.54 10.47
C GLU A 98 -7.01 -7.79 10.08
N ILE A 99 -6.20 -7.65 9.04
CA ILE A 99 -5.13 -8.57 8.64
C ILE A 99 -3.80 -7.93 9.02
N ILE A 100 -2.97 -8.68 9.74
CA ILE A 100 -1.59 -8.34 10.03
C ILE A 100 -0.73 -9.41 9.38
N THR A 101 0.26 -9.02 8.58
CA THR A 101 1.09 -9.99 7.87
C THR A 101 2.57 -9.61 7.86
N TRP A 102 3.42 -10.62 7.83
CA TRP A 102 4.85 -10.49 7.58
C TRP A 102 5.34 -11.68 6.79
N ILE A 103 6.44 -11.50 6.06
CA ILE A 103 6.98 -12.52 5.15
C ILE A 103 8.36 -12.93 5.66
N SER A 104 8.64 -14.23 5.67
CA SER A 104 9.99 -14.75 5.85
C SER A 104 10.50 -15.43 4.61
N MET A 105 11.81 -15.38 4.41
CA MET A 105 12.56 -16.22 3.48
C MET A 105 13.54 -17.07 4.27
N LYS A 106 13.57 -18.37 4.00
CA LYS A 106 14.66 -19.26 4.39
C LYS A 106 15.56 -19.50 3.18
N ASP A 107 16.86 -19.24 3.31
CA ASP A 107 17.80 -19.48 2.21
C ASP A 107 18.34 -20.91 2.17
N ASN A 108 19.21 -21.18 1.20
CA ASN A 108 19.85 -22.46 0.96
C ASN A 108 20.85 -22.89 2.06
N HIS A 109 21.22 -21.97 2.96
CA HIS A 109 22.02 -22.26 4.15
C HIS A 109 21.14 -22.48 5.40
N GLY A 110 19.83 -22.29 5.26
CA GLY A 110 18.87 -22.43 6.34
C GLY A 110 18.73 -21.18 7.21
N GLU A 111 19.31 -20.04 6.80
CA GLU A 111 19.17 -18.76 7.50
C GLU A 111 17.80 -18.13 7.18
N TYR A 112 17.23 -17.45 8.17
CA TYR A 112 15.93 -16.78 8.05
C TYR A 112 16.07 -15.27 7.93
N PHE A 113 15.31 -14.69 7.00
CA PHE A 113 15.19 -13.26 6.75
C PHE A 113 13.72 -12.87 6.82
N TYR A 114 13.45 -11.64 7.21
CA TYR A 114 12.09 -11.16 7.46
C TYR A 114 11.84 -9.82 6.78
N ASP A 115 10.71 -9.74 6.08
CA ASP A 115 10.09 -8.48 5.68
C ASP A 115 8.86 -8.25 6.56
N SER A 116 8.95 -7.25 7.42
CA SER A 116 8.01 -7.02 8.52
C SER A 116 7.82 -5.53 8.79
N ASP A 117 7.97 -4.66 7.79
CA ASP A 117 7.95 -3.20 7.97
C ASP A 117 8.77 -2.75 9.19
N PHE A 118 10.03 -3.19 9.25
CA PHE A 118 10.95 -2.92 10.36
C PHE A 118 10.42 -3.38 11.75
N GLY A 119 9.70 -4.50 11.79
CA GLY A 119 9.15 -5.11 13.00
C GLY A 119 7.73 -4.66 13.35
N LYS A 120 7.12 -3.76 12.57
CA LYS A 120 5.74 -3.32 12.76
C LYS A 120 4.73 -4.31 12.17
N ASN A 121 5.15 -5.05 11.15
CA ASN A 121 4.33 -5.86 10.25
C ASN A 121 3.44 -5.00 9.35
N PHE A 122 2.77 -5.63 8.39
CA PHE A 122 1.88 -4.95 7.44
C PHE A 122 0.43 -5.07 7.89
N HIS A 123 -0.26 -3.93 7.98
CA HIS A 123 -1.59 -3.84 8.55
C HIS A 123 -2.62 -3.46 7.48
N PHE A 124 -3.67 -4.27 7.37
CA PHE A 124 -4.75 -4.06 6.41
C PHE A 124 -6.10 -4.20 7.10
N ARG A 125 -6.88 -3.12 7.14
CA ARG A 125 -8.25 -3.19 7.67
C ARG A 125 -9.22 -3.75 6.63
N LEU A 126 -10.22 -4.48 7.11
CA LEU A 126 -11.30 -5.01 6.27
C LEU A 126 -12.48 -4.05 6.26
N GLU A 127 -13.08 -3.88 5.07
CA GLU A 127 -14.35 -3.16 4.90
C GLU A 127 -14.48 -1.87 5.74
N THR A 128 -13.48 -0.98 5.64
CA THR A 128 -13.43 0.18 6.51
C THR A 128 -14.38 1.28 6.09
N GLU A 129 -15.24 1.65 7.03
CA GLU A 129 -16.03 2.88 7.05
C GLU A 129 -15.19 4.09 7.52
N ASP A 130 -13.87 3.93 7.71
CA ASP A 130 -12.98 4.97 8.24
C ASP A 130 -12.85 6.15 7.29
N ILE A 131 -12.79 5.91 5.98
CA ILE A 131 -12.76 6.98 4.97
C ILE A 131 -14.12 7.03 4.29
N LYS A 132 -14.80 8.19 4.38
CA LYS A 132 -16.12 8.44 3.79
C LYS A 132 -16.03 9.06 2.40
N ALA A 133 -15.09 9.98 2.24
CA ALA A 133 -14.92 10.73 1.00
C ALA A 133 -13.47 11.16 0.83
N ILE A 134 -13.03 11.22 -0.42
CA ILE A 134 -11.74 11.79 -0.85
C ILE A 134 -12.06 12.70 -2.03
N GLU A 135 -11.77 13.99 -1.89
CA GLU A 135 -12.04 15.02 -2.88
C GLU A 135 -10.72 15.73 -3.24
N PRO A 136 -9.99 15.21 -4.24
CA PRO A 136 -8.81 15.89 -4.74
C PRO A 136 -9.18 16.98 -5.74
N SER A 137 -8.37 18.03 -5.79
CA SER A 137 -8.49 19.07 -6.83
C SER A 137 -7.14 19.71 -7.14
N VAL A 138 -6.98 20.16 -8.38
CA VAL A 138 -5.88 21.05 -8.79
C VAL A 138 -6.50 22.26 -9.45
N THR A 139 -6.22 23.45 -8.94
CA THR A 139 -6.79 24.72 -9.44
C THR A 139 -5.68 25.63 -9.93
N ASN A 140 -5.70 25.99 -11.21
CA ASN A 140 -4.69 26.88 -11.79
C ASN A 140 -4.81 28.32 -11.23
N HIS A 141 -3.66 28.95 -11.01
CA HIS A 141 -3.57 30.38 -10.75
C HIS A 141 -3.14 31.08 -12.04
N GLU A 142 -4.09 31.75 -12.71
CA GLU A 142 -3.89 32.37 -14.04
C GLU A 142 -2.70 33.35 -14.10
N THR A 143 -2.34 33.96 -12.97
CA THR A 143 -1.35 35.04 -12.91
C THR A 143 0.04 34.61 -12.43
N SER A 144 0.17 33.46 -11.75
CA SER A 144 1.44 33.05 -11.14
C SER A 144 2.20 31.96 -11.91
N GLY A 145 1.55 31.30 -12.89
CA GLY A 145 2.12 30.13 -13.55
C GLY A 145 2.23 28.90 -12.64
N LEU A 146 1.49 28.91 -11.52
CA LEU A 146 1.35 27.81 -10.57
C LEU A 146 -0.10 27.33 -10.55
N ALA A 147 -0.33 26.21 -9.89
CA ALA A 147 -1.64 25.72 -9.50
C ALA A 147 -1.60 25.29 -8.03
N ASN A 148 -2.75 25.31 -7.35
CA ASN A 148 -2.90 24.78 -6.01
C ASN A 148 -3.42 23.34 -6.09
N PHE A 149 -2.67 22.40 -5.52
CA PHE A 149 -3.14 21.04 -5.28
C PHE A 149 -3.74 20.97 -3.88
N SER A 150 -4.97 20.45 -3.79
CA SER A 150 -5.59 20.19 -2.50
C SER A 150 -6.28 18.85 -2.45
N VAL A 151 -6.28 18.22 -1.28
CA VAL A 151 -7.06 17.01 -1.00
C VAL A 151 -7.89 17.27 0.24
N LYS A 152 -9.20 17.05 0.13
CA LYS A 152 -10.09 16.96 1.28
C LYS A 152 -10.47 15.51 1.53
N VAL A 153 -10.50 15.12 2.79
CA VAL A 153 -10.84 13.76 3.21
C VAL A 153 -11.83 13.85 4.36
N THR A 154 -12.91 13.08 4.31
CA THR A 154 -13.82 12.95 5.45
C THR A 154 -13.65 11.57 6.05
N THR A 155 -13.44 11.49 7.36
CA THR A 155 -13.22 10.23 8.08
C THR A 155 -14.19 10.02 9.24
N SER A 156 -14.23 8.80 9.77
CA SER A 156 -14.77 8.53 11.10
C SER A 156 -13.94 9.26 12.18
N ALA A 157 -14.54 9.48 13.35
CA ALA A 157 -13.85 10.08 14.51
C ALA A 157 -12.77 9.18 15.13
N THR A 158 -12.66 7.91 14.72
CA THR A 158 -11.62 7.00 15.21
C THR A 158 -10.28 7.19 14.50
N VAL A 159 -10.25 7.92 13.38
CA VAL A 159 -9.02 8.27 12.69
C VAL A 159 -8.34 9.41 13.43
N ASP A 160 -7.10 9.16 13.87
CA ASP A 160 -6.32 10.11 14.69
C ASP A 160 -5.38 10.99 13.86
N GLN A 161 -4.97 10.53 12.67
CA GLN A 161 -4.12 11.28 11.75
C GLN A 161 -4.40 10.89 10.30
N VAL A 162 -4.28 11.88 9.40
CA VAL A 162 -4.34 11.69 7.94
C VAL A 162 -3.16 12.41 7.28
N MET A 163 -2.55 11.76 6.31
CA MET A 163 -1.52 12.34 5.44
C MET A 163 -1.68 11.81 4.01
N ILE A 164 -1.14 12.55 3.05
CA ILE A 164 -1.00 12.06 1.67
C ILE A 164 0.48 11.96 1.32
N ARG A 165 0.82 11.07 0.38
CA ARG A 165 2.07 11.17 -0.37
C ARG A 165 1.72 11.49 -1.81
N TYR A 166 2.23 12.59 -2.34
CA TYR A 166 1.92 13.00 -3.71
C TYR A 166 3.17 13.20 -4.56
N ARG A 167 2.98 13.18 -5.87
CA ARG A 167 3.98 13.53 -6.88
C ARG A 167 3.32 14.13 -8.11
N VAL A 168 4.06 14.94 -8.86
CA VAL A 168 3.62 15.50 -10.15
C VAL A 168 4.09 14.58 -11.27
N SER A 169 3.17 14.02 -12.06
CA SER A 169 3.49 13.00 -13.06
C SER A 169 3.90 13.54 -14.43
N ASN A 170 3.51 14.77 -14.75
CA ASN A 170 3.84 15.44 -16.01
C ASN A 170 4.98 16.46 -15.87
N GLY A 171 5.71 16.43 -14.75
CA GLY A 171 6.90 17.25 -14.53
C GLY A 171 8.16 16.67 -15.17
N SER A 172 9.18 17.51 -15.34
CA SER A 172 10.50 17.13 -15.84
C SER A 172 11.44 16.57 -14.74
N SER A 173 11.01 16.59 -13.49
CA SER A 173 11.79 16.10 -12.34
C SER A 173 11.55 14.61 -12.09
N PRO A 174 12.51 13.91 -11.45
CA PRO A 174 12.29 12.54 -11.00
C PRO A 174 11.05 12.45 -10.11
N LEU A 175 10.25 11.41 -10.31
CA LEU A 175 9.07 11.12 -9.49
C LEU A 175 9.51 10.90 -8.04
N THR A 176 9.37 11.96 -7.24
CA THR A 176 9.69 11.94 -5.80
C THR A 176 8.40 12.14 -5.04
N GLU A 177 8.13 11.24 -4.10
CA GLU A 177 6.96 11.33 -3.25
C GLU A 177 7.18 12.33 -2.12
N ILE A 178 6.23 13.24 -1.96
CA ILE A 178 6.26 14.28 -0.95
C ILE A 178 5.17 13.98 0.09
N PRO A 179 5.53 13.63 1.34
CA PRO A 179 4.55 13.42 2.40
C PRO A 179 4.01 14.75 2.91
N VAL A 180 2.68 14.84 3.06
CA VAL A 180 1.99 16.03 3.59
C VAL A 180 0.94 15.60 4.61
N GLY A 181 1.07 16.07 5.84
CA GLY A 181 0.05 15.89 6.87
C GLY A 181 -1.16 16.80 6.61
N LEU A 182 -2.37 16.26 6.82
CA LEU A 182 -3.60 17.03 6.69
C LEU A 182 -3.99 17.64 8.05
N VAL A 183 -4.68 18.77 7.99
CA VAL A 183 -5.23 19.48 9.14
C VAL A 183 -6.66 19.01 9.38
N SER A 184 -7.00 18.63 10.62
CA SER A 184 -8.33 18.16 10.99
C SER A 184 -9.27 19.27 11.45
N ILE A 185 -10.55 19.10 11.13
CA ILE A 185 -11.68 19.91 11.57
C ILE A 185 -12.80 18.93 12.00
N PRO A 186 -13.00 18.70 13.30
CA PRO A 186 -14.09 17.86 13.79
C PRO A 186 -15.46 18.42 13.39
N ARG A 187 -16.38 17.55 13.00
CA ARG A 187 -17.77 17.90 12.65
C ARG A 187 -18.73 17.57 13.79
N GLN A 188 -19.90 18.20 13.77
CA GLN A 188 -20.95 17.97 14.77
C GLN A 188 -21.63 16.59 14.62
N ASP A 189 -21.53 15.95 13.45
CA ASP A 189 -22.12 14.64 13.15
C ASP A 189 -21.21 13.45 13.52
N GLY A 190 -20.09 13.71 14.21
CA GLY A 190 -19.15 12.67 14.64
C GLY A 190 -18.18 12.20 13.54
N LEU A 191 -18.08 12.94 12.43
CA LEU A 191 -17.05 12.78 11.42
C LEU A 191 -15.92 13.81 11.63
N THR A 192 -14.80 13.61 10.94
CA THR A 192 -13.69 14.58 10.89
C THR A 192 -13.40 14.91 9.44
N ASP A 193 -13.42 16.20 9.09
CA ASP A 193 -12.92 16.66 7.79
C ASP A 193 -11.43 16.98 7.91
N TRP A 194 -10.67 16.63 6.89
CA TRP A 194 -9.24 16.82 6.79
C TRP A 194 -8.94 17.55 5.50
N SER A 195 -8.01 18.51 5.53
CA SER A 195 -7.56 19.19 4.31
C SER A 195 -6.05 19.34 4.29
N THR A 196 -5.46 19.25 3.11
CA THR A 196 -4.07 19.65 2.90
C THR A 196 -3.89 21.13 3.24
N PRO A 197 -2.68 21.55 3.69
CA PRO A 197 -2.30 22.95 3.58
C PRO A 197 -2.27 23.40 2.10
N ASP A 198 -2.00 24.67 1.84
CA ASP A 198 -1.78 25.15 0.49
C ASP A 198 -0.52 24.49 -0.11
N ILE A 199 -0.69 23.72 -1.19
CA ILE A 199 0.40 23.06 -1.91
C ILE A 199 0.48 23.66 -3.31
N ASP A 200 1.54 24.42 -3.57
CA ASP A 200 1.84 24.89 -4.92
C ASP A 200 2.43 23.77 -5.77
N VAL A 201 1.85 23.57 -6.95
CA VAL A 201 2.33 22.68 -8.00
C VAL A 201 2.46 23.48 -9.32
N PRO A 202 3.19 22.98 -10.33
CA PRO A 202 3.27 23.65 -11.62
C PRO A 202 1.89 23.84 -12.27
N TYR A 203 1.72 24.91 -13.05
CA TYR A 203 0.52 25.10 -13.87
C TYR A 203 0.27 23.88 -14.77
N GLY A 204 -0.99 23.44 -14.83
CA GLY A 204 -1.36 22.24 -15.60
C GLY A 204 -0.81 20.93 -15.02
N ALA A 205 -0.42 20.90 -13.75
CA ALA A 205 0.06 19.69 -13.10
C ALA A 205 -0.99 18.58 -13.11
N VAL A 206 -0.52 17.36 -13.36
CA VAL A 206 -1.23 16.12 -13.04
C VAL A 206 -0.60 15.56 -11.78
N THR A 207 -1.36 15.49 -10.70
CA THR A 207 -0.87 14.98 -9.41
C THR A 207 -1.37 13.57 -9.18
N ILE A 208 -0.46 12.72 -8.72
CA ILE A 208 -0.71 11.35 -8.33
C ILE A 208 -0.46 11.26 -6.82
N PHE A 209 -1.36 10.64 -6.06
CA PHE A 209 -1.19 10.49 -4.62
C PHE A 209 -1.79 9.20 -4.06
N ASP A 210 -1.32 8.81 -2.87
CA ASP A 210 -1.99 7.87 -1.97
C ASP A 210 -2.37 8.57 -0.66
N LEU A 211 -3.26 7.93 0.08
CA LEU A 211 -3.72 8.41 1.38
C LEU A 211 -3.21 7.45 2.46
N ILE A 212 -2.58 7.98 3.49
CA ILE A 212 -2.17 7.24 4.67
C ILE A 212 -2.95 7.80 5.85
N TYR A 213 -3.55 6.94 6.65
CA TYR A 213 -4.25 7.32 7.86
C TYR A 213 -3.85 6.43 9.02
N PHE A 214 -4.14 6.90 10.23
CA PHE A 214 -3.79 6.21 11.45
C PHE A 214 -5.02 6.05 12.35
N VAL A 215 -5.12 4.88 12.97
CA VAL A 215 -6.15 4.55 13.97
C VAL A 215 -5.46 3.87 15.13
N ASP A 216 -5.60 4.44 16.31
CA ASP A 216 -4.91 3.99 17.53
C ASP A 216 -3.38 3.89 17.33
N GLY A 217 -2.82 4.77 16.51
CA GLY A 217 -1.38 4.80 16.16
C GLY A 217 -0.93 3.79 15.10
N GLU A 218 -1.82 2.91 14.62
CA GLU A 218 -1.52 1.96 13.55
C GLU A 218 -1.70 2.58 12.17
N ARG A 219 -0.74 2.34 11.27
CA ARG A 219 -0.70 2.92 9.93
C ARG A 219 -1.51 2.10 8.93
N TYR A 220 -2.33 2.77 8.14
CA TYR A 220 -3.08 2.17 7.04
C TYR A 220 -2.95 2.99 5.76
N ILE A 221 -2.91 2.32 4.62
CA ILE A 221 -2.83 2.95 3.30
C ILE A 221 -4.14 2.74 2.57
N VAL A 222 -4.68 3.81 1.99
CA VAL A 222 -5.82 3.78 1.08
C VAL A 222 -5.35 4.13 -0.32
N GLU A 223 -5.70 3.25 -1.25
CA GLU A 223 -5.44 3.38 -2.67
C GLU A 223 -6.73 3.18 -3.47
N ASN A 224 -6.72 3.61 -4.73
CA ASN A 224 -7.82 3.44 -5.67
C ASN A 224 -7.73 2.09 -6.40
N ASN A 225 -8.05 1.00 -5.68
CA ASN A 225 -8.03 -0.39 -6.20
C ASN A 225 -6.67 -0.82 -6.77
N GLY A 226 -5.61 -0.51 -6.04
CA GLY A 226 -4.23 -0.76 -6.44
C GLY A 226 -3.72 0.15 -7.55
N ASN A 227 -4.39 1.28 -7.73
CA ASN A 227 -3.87 2.44 -8.43
C ASN A 227 -3.81 3.62 -7.45
N TYR A 228 -2.94 4.57 -7.74
CA TYR A 228 -2.96 5.86 -7.06
C TYR A 228 -4.22 6.65 -7.41
N PHE A 229 -4.57 7.62 -6.57
CA PHE A 229 -5.49 8.68 -6.95
C PHE A 229 -4.79 9.62 -7.94
N ILE A 230 -5.52 10.04 -8.97
CA ILE A 230 -5.02 10.97 -9.99
C ILE A 230 -5.99 12.13 -10.08
N THR A 231 -5.47 13.36 -10.07
CA THR A 231 -6.24 14.56 -10.37
C THR A 231 -5.42 15.47 -11.28
N GLU A 232 -6.09 16.21 -12.14
CA GLU A 232 -5.50 17.16 -13.06
C GLU A 232 -6.09 18.55 -12.87
N ALA A 233 -5.39 19.56 -13.38
CA ALA A 233 -5.82 20.94 -13.27
C ALA A 233 -7.09 21.19 -14.09
N VAL A 234 -8.08 21.81 -13.45
CA VAL A 234 -9.28 22.34 -14.10
C VAL A 234 -9.05 23.78 -14.55
#